data_AF-A0A966F2Y3-F1
#
_entry.id   AF-A0A966F2Y3-F1
#
_cell.length_a   1.000
_cell.length_b   1.000
_cell.length_c   1.000
_cell.angle_alpha   90.00
_cell.angle_beta   90.00
_cell.angle_gamma   90.00
#
_symmetry.space_group_name_H-M   'P 1'
#
loop_
_entity.id
_entity.type
_entity.pdbx_description
1 polymer ?
#
loop_
_entity_poly.entity_id
_entity_poly.type
_entity_poly.pdbx_seq_one_letter_code
_entity_poly.pdbx_strand_id
1 'polypeptide(L)'
;MHHCMVESLHERDMLADLGDTMDTGFSFAFQPIVALRTMQIVGQEALVRGLDGESAGSVIAAIRSDNLYWFDQACRMRAINTAIRIGIEQDLHLNCSQITPANLQHTLQSTRSTAIQAGIHPGRIVLE
;
A
#
# COMPACT_ATOMS: atom_id res chain seq x y z
N MET A 1 -27.86 10.36 -3.86
CA MET A 1 -26.64 11.15 -3.53
C MET A 1 -26.28 11.15 -2.03
N HIS A 2 -27.17 10.79 -1.09
CA HIS A 2 -26.83 10.72 0.34
C HIS A 2 -26.11 9.43 0.79
N HIS A 3 -26.28 8.32 0.05
CA HIS A 3 -25.71 7.02 0.42
C HIS A 3 -24.19 6.92 0.17
N CYS A 4 -23.70 7.56 -0.90
CA CYS A 4 -22.29 7.54 -1.31
C CYS A 4 -21.36 8.35 -0.37
N MET A 5 -21.88 9.33 0.38
CA MET A 5 -21.06 10.10 1.33
C MET A 5 -20.84 9.37 2.66
N VAL A 6 -21.76 8.51 3.10
CA VAL A 6 -21.66 7.78 4.38
C VAL A 6 -20.70 6.61 4.29
N GLU A 7 -20.61 5.93 3.13
CA GLU A 7 -19.57 4.94 2.85
C GLU A 7 -18.17 5.55 2.93
N SER A 8 -18.00 6.76 2.37
CA SER A 8 -16.69 7.45 2.36
C SER A 8 -16.16 7.86 3.73
N LEU A 9 -17.02 8.03 4.73
CA LEU A 9 -16.60 8.38 6.09
C LEU A 9 -16.17 7.14 6.87
N HIS A 10 -16.96 6.04 6.84
CA HIS A 10 -16.55 4.78 7.46
C HIS A 10 -15.30 4.17 6.82
N GLU A 11 -15.17 4.29 5.50
CA GLU A 11 -13.99 3.84 4.74
C GLU A 11 -12.75 4.66 5.09
N ARG A 12 -12.89 6.00 5.20
CA ARG A 12 -11.80 6.86 5.67
C ARG A 12 -11.42 6.59 7.12
N ASP A 13 -12.41 6.35 7.98
CA ASP A 13 -12.16 6.04 9.39
C ASP A 13 -11.48 4.68 9.53
N MET A 14 -11.91 3.65 8.79
CA MET A 14 -11.24 2.33 8.75
C MET A 14 -9.81 2.40 8.19
N LEU A 15 -9.60 3.17 7.12
CA LEU A 15 -8.27 3.36 6.51
C LEU A 15 -7.37 4.25 7.37
N ALA A 16 -7.93 5.21 8.10
CA ALA A 16 -7.22 6.03 9.07
C ALA A 16 -6.90 5.22 10.34
N ASP A 17 -7.81 4.36 10.81
CA ASP A 17 -7.59 3.48 11.96
C ASP A 17 -6.52 2.43 11.65
N LEU A 18 -6.45 1.95 10.39
CA LEU A 18 -5.37 1.10 9.89
C LEU A 18 -4.08 1.86 9.51
N GLY A 19 -4.18 3.17 9.25
CA GLY A 19 -3.11 4.00 8.64
C GLY A 19 -2.39 4.95 9.59
N ASP A 20 -3.02 5.38 10.68
CA ASP A 20 -2.55 6.46 11.57
C ASP A 20 -2.22 5.98 13.00
N THR A 21 -2.47 4.71 13.32
CA THR A 21 -1.93 4.10 14.53
C THR A 21 -0.53 3.56 14.25
N MET A 22 0.47 4.15 14.90
CA MET A 22 1.88 3.72 14.91
C MET A 22 2.09 2.29 15.47
N ASP A 23 1.01 1.55 15.81
CA ASP A 23 0.98 0.20 16.39
C ASP A 23 0.10 -0.81 15.61
N THR A 24 -0.20 -0.58 14.33
CA THR A 24 -0.72 -1.67 13.47
C THR A 24 0.44 -2.63 13.16
N GLY A 25 0.39 -3.84 13.73
CA GLY A 25 1.50 -4.79 13.94
C GLY A 25 2.23 -5.36 12.72
N PHE A 26 2.53 -4.55 11.72
CA PHE A 26 3.33 -4.90 10.55
C PHE A 26 4.22 -3.74 10.11
N SER A 27 5.24 -4.04 9.32
CA SER A 27 6.24 -3.14 8.75
C SER A 27 6.43 -3.48 7.26
N PHE A 28 7.41 -2.84 6.60
CA PHE A 28 7.75 -3.12 5.21
C PHE A 28 9.25 -3.34 5.06
N ALA A 29 9.60 -4.36 4.30
CA ALA A 29 10.90 -4.48 3.65
C ALA A 29 10.77 -3.98 2.21
N PHE A 30 11.86 -3.45 1.64
CA PHE A 30 11.91 -2.98 0.26
C PHE A 30 12.96 -3.77 -0.51
N GLN A 31 12.52 -4.48 -1.54
CA GLN A 31 13.39 -5.32 -2.37
C GLN A 31 13.77 -4.58 -3.66
N PRO A 32 15.06 -4.40 -3.97
CA PRO A 32 15.48 -3.67 -5.16
C PRO A 32 15.19 -4.44 -6.43
N ILE A 33 14.67 -3.73 -7.43
CA ILE A 33 14.52 -4.18 -8.82
C ILE A 33 15.66 -3.54 -9.62
N VAL A 34 16.47 -4.37 -10.29
CA VAL A 34 17.71 -3.94 -10.95
C VAL A 34 17.60 -4.08 -12.46
N ALA A 35 17.90 -3.01 -13.19
CA ALA A 35 18.06 -3.08 -14.64
C ALA A 35 19.43 -3.69 -15.00
N LEU A 36 19.43 -4.93 -15.52
CA LEU A 36 20.67 -5.68 -15.80
C LEU A 36 21.63 -5.00 -16.78
N ARG A 37 21.13 -4.16 -17.70
CA ARG A 37 21.97 -3.44 -18.67
C ARG A 37 22.85 -2.38 -18.01
N THR A 38 22.32 -1.70 -17.01
CA THR A 38 22.96 -0.55 -16.35
C THR A 38 23.42 -0.86 -14.93
N MET A 39 23.01 -2.01 -14.39
CA MET A 39 23.20 -2.43 -13.00
C MET A 39 22.69 -1.38 -12.01
N GLN A 40 21.69 -0.59 -12.41
CA GLN A 40 21.06 0.42 -11.57
C GLN A 40 19.76 -0.13 -10.98
N ILE A 41 19.47 0.30 -9.75
CA ILE A 41 18.15 0.11 -9.16
C ILE A 41 17.16 0.99 -9.92
N VAL A 42 16.12 0.38 -10.47
CA VAL A 42 15.05 1.06 -11.21
C VAL A 42 13.73 1.08 -10.45
N GLY A 43 13.57 0.19 -9.47
CA GLY A 43 12.41 0.15 -8.60
C GLY A 43 12.68 -0.53 -7.28
N GLN A 44 11.71 -0.46 -6.39
CA GLN A 44 11.68 -1.14 -5.10
C GLN A 44 10.31 -1.78 -4.92
N GLU A 45 10.27 -3.08 -4.63
CA GLU A 45 9.04 -3.77 -4.25
C GLU A 45 8.80 -3.66 -2.75
N ALA A 46 7.64 -3.12 -2.37
CA ALA A 46 7.24 -3.04 -0.98
C ALA A 46 6.63 -4.38 -0.54
N LEU A 47 7.28 -5.02 0.43
CA LEU A 47 6.89 -6.31 0.94
C LEU A 47 6.48 -6.18 2.40
N VAL A 48 5.21 -6.49 2.69
CA VAL A 48 4.71 -6.46 4.07
C VAL A 48 5.44 -7.48 4.96
N ARG A 49 5.76 -7.08 6.18
CA ARG A 49 6.46 -7.88 7.20
C ARG A 49 5.79 -7.73 8.54
N GLY A 50 5.91 -8.69 9.45
CA GLY A 50 5.56 -8.43 10.85
C GLY A 50 6.55 -7.44 11.49
N LEU A 51 6.30 -7.04 12.74
CA LEU A 51 7.20 -6.11 13.44
C LEU A 51 8.57 -6.75 13.75
N ASP A 52 8.60 -8.06 13.92
CA ASP A 52 9.80 -8.84 14.21
C ASP A 52 10.40 -9.48 12.93
N GLY A 53 9.94 -9.04 11.76
CA GLY A 53 10.45 -9.47 10.45
C GLY A 53 9.74 -10.69 9.85
N GLU A 54 8.57 -11.08 10.38
CA GLU A 54 7.79 -12.21 9.87
C GLU A 54 7.40 -12.04 8.40
N SER A 55 7.20 -13.18 7.73
CA SER A 55 6.87 -13.19 6.30
C SER A 55 5.52 -12.53 5.99
N ALA A 56 5.36 -12.06 4.75
CA ALA A 56 4.07 -11.55 4.28
C ALA A 56 2.93 -12.57 4.47
N GLY A 57 3.19 -13.85 4.18
CA GLY A 57 2.22 -14.92 4.37
C GLY A 57 1.76 -15.06 5.82
N SER A 58 2.68 -14.92 6.79
CA SER A 58 2.36 -14.95 8.22
C SER A 58 1.48 -13.77 8.63
N VAL A 59 1.80 -12.56 8.16
CA VAL A 59 0.98 -11.36 8.43
C VAL A 59 -0.41 -11.51 7.83
N ILE A 60 -0.50 -11.88 6.54
CA ILE A 60 -1.76 -12.02 5.81
C ILE A 60 -2.64 -13.13 6.44
N ALA A 61 -2.06 -14.23 6.88
CA ALA A 61 -2.79 -15.32 7.54
C ALA A 61 -3.44 -14.91 8.88
N ALA A 62 -2.92 -13.88 9.54
CA ALA A 62 -3.50 -13.32 10.76
C ALA A 62 -4.69 -12.38 10.47
N ILE A 63 -4.89 -11.98 9.21
CA ILE A 63 -6.00 -11.10 8.80
C ILE A 63 -7.23 -11.94 8.50
N ARG A 64 -8.38 -11.55 9.07
CA ARG A 64 -9.66 -12.17 8.73
C ARG A 64 -10.01 -11.93 7.26
N SER A 65 -10.62 -12.91 6.62
CA SER A 65 -10.94 -12.87 5.19
C SER A 65 -11.80 -11.66 4.77
N ASP A 66 -12.70 -11.21 5.63
CA ASP A 66 -13.56 -10.05 5.38
C ASP A 66 -12.82 -8.71 5.46
N ASN A 67 -11.62 -8.70 6.03
CA ASN A 67 -10.77 -7.53 6.15
C ASN A 67 -9.63 -7.48 5.12
N LEU A 68 -9.47 -8.50 4.27
CA LEU A 68 -8.35 -8.58 3.32
C LEU A 68 -8.31 -7.38 2.37
N TYR A 69 -9.46 -6.94 1.85
CA TYR A 69 -9.54 -5.74 1.00
C TYR A 69 -9.02 -4.49 1.71
N TRP A 70 -9.45 -4.27 2.95
CA TRP A 70 -9.02 -3.12 3.75
C TRP A 70 -7.54 -3.19 4.10
N PHE A 71 -7.05 -4.39 4.42
CA PHE A 71 -5.65 -4.63 4.70
C PHE A 71 -4.77 -4.35 3.47
N ASP A 72 -5.20 -4.75 2.27
CA ASP A 72 -4.50 -4.44 1.01
C ASP A 72 -4.41 -2.93 0.74
N GLN A 73 -5.52 -2.19 0.94
CA GLN A 73 -5.52 -0.72 0.86
C GLN A 73 -4.53 -0.09 1.85
N ALA A 74 -4.59 -0.51 3.11
CA ALA A 74 -3.71 -0.03 4.16
C ALA A 74 -2.24 -0.34 3.84
N CYS A 75 -1.94 -1.52 3.28
CA CYS A 75 -0.61 -1.88 2.86
C CYS A 75 -0.08 -0.92 1.78
N ARG A 76 -0.87 -0.63 0.74
CA ARG A 76 -0.47 0.31 -0.32
C ARG A 76 -0.21 1.71 0.24
N MET A 77 -1.12 2.22 1.06
CA MET A 77 -0.98 3.57 1.64
C MET A 77 0.26 3.67 2.55
N ARG A 78 0.45 2.69 3.44
CA ARG A 78 1.58 2.66 4.38
C ARG A 78 2.91 2.42 3.68
N ALA A 79 2.95 1.61 2.62
CA ALA A 79 4.14 1.42 1.80
C ALA A 79 4.57 2.74 1.13
N ILE A 80 3.64 3.48 0.53
CA ILE A 80 3.90 4.81 -0.07
C ILE A 80 4.48 5.78 0.97
N ASN A 81 3.83 5.89 2.12
CA ASN A 81 4.30 6.79 3.19
C ASN A 81 5.66 6.37 3.75
N THR A 82 5.89 5.05 3.90
CA THR A 82 7.17 4.52 4.37
C THR A 82 8.28 4.77 3.37
N ALA A 83 8.03 4.57 2.07
CA ALA A 83 8.99 4.79 1.00
C ALA A 83 9.51 6.24 0.98
N ILE A 84 8.63 7.22 1.15
CA ILE A 84 9.03 8.63 1.27
C ILE A 84 9.85 8.88 2.52
N ARG A 85 9.41 8.36 3.67
CA ARG A 85 10.10 8.54 4.95
C ARG A 85 11.55 8.02 4.91
N ILE A 86 11.80 6.94 4.16
CA ILE A 86 13.14 6.34 4.04
C ILE A 86 13.90 6.80 2.78
N GLY A 87 13.34 7.70 1.97
CA GLY A 87 14.02 8.31 0.83
C GLY A 87 14.08 7.47 -0.45
N ILE A 88 13.07 6.64 -0.74
CA ILE A 88 13.01 5.90 -2.01
C ILE A 88 12.62 6.84 -3.16
N GLU A 89 13.53 6.98 -4.12
CA GLU A 89 13.38 7.84 -5.31
C GLU A 89 13.07 7.08 -6.61
N GLN A 90 13.20 5.74 -6.60
CA GLN A 90 12.92 4.88 -7.75
C GLN A 90 11.43 4.50 -7.85
N ASP A 91 11.02 3.75 -8.87
CA ASP A 91 9.64 3.28 -8.97
C ASP A 91 9.27 2.40 -7.77
N LEU A 92 8.05 2.55 -7.28
CA LEU A 92 7.54 1.82 -6.14
C LEU A 92 6.53 0.77 -6.62
N HIS A 93 6.91 -0.48 -6.47
CA HIS A 93 6.10 -1.63 -6.82
C HIS A 93 5.28 -2.07 -5.60
N LEU A 94 3.97 -2.13 -5.77
CA LEU A 94 3.01 -2.40 -4.71
C LEU A 94 2.11 -3.57 -5.11
N ASN A 95 2.06 -4.58 -4.26
CA ASN A 95 1.08 -5.66 -4.37
C ASN A 95 -0.35 -5.10 -4.26
N CYS A 96 -1.24 -5.55 -5.16
CA CYS A 96 -2.63 -5.10 -5.23
C CYS A 96 -3.59 -6.30 -5.40
N SER A 97 -3.52 -7.25 -4.47
CA SER A 97 -4.11 -8.60 -4.64
C SER A 97 -5.61 -8.69 -4.36
N GLN A 98 -6.22 -7.65 -3.78
CA GLN A 98 -7.65 -7.65 -3.39
C GLN A 98 -8.54 -6.80 -4.32
N ILE A 99 -8.13 -6.69 -5.58
CA ILE A 99 -8.81 -5.89 -6.58
C ILE A 99 -9.93 -6.68 -7.30
N THR A 100 -11.04 -6.01 -7.56
CA THR A 100 -12.21 -6.53 -8.29
C THR A 100 -12.78 -5.45 -9.20
N PRO A 101 -13.59 -5.78 -10.23
CA PRO A 101 -14.24 -4.75 -11.06
C PRO A 101 -15.08 -3.75 -10.25
N ALA A 102 -15.66 -4.18 -9.12
CA ALA A 102 -16.49 -3.33 -8.27
C ALA A 102 -15.67 -2.30 -7.47
N ASN A 103 -14.45 -2.64 -7.05
CA ASN A 103 -13.59 -1.78 -6.21
C ASN A 103 -12.42 -1.12 -6.97
N LEU A 104 -12.22 -1.45 -8.25
CA LEU A 104 -11.09 -1.01 -9.08
C LEU A 104 -10.94 0.52 -9.09
N GLN A 105 -12.03 1.24 -9.36
CA GLN A 105 -12.00 2.70 -9.43
C GLN A 105 -11.57 3.32 -8.10
N HIS A 106 -12.12 2.83 -6.99
CA HIS A 106 -11.77 3.32 -5.66
C HIS A 106 -10.32 3.01 -5.30
N THR A 107 -9.86 1.80 -5.61
CA THR A 107 -8.48 1.34 -5.42
C THR A 107 -7.46 2.22 -6.17
N LEU A 108 -7.73 2.53 -7.44
CA LEU A 108 -6.85 3.41 -8.21
C LEU A 108 -6.87 4.84 -7.69
N GLN A 109 -8.04 5.36 -7.31
CA GLN A 109 -8.19 6.73 -6.83
C GLN A 109 -7.53 6.95 -5.47
N SER A 110 -7.68 6.00 -4.53
CA SER A 110 -7.03 6.04 -3.22
C SER A 110 -5.51 5.98 -3.35
N THR A 111 -4.96 5.00 -4.08
CA THR A 111 -3.51 4.92 -4.33
C THR A 111 -2.95 6.18 -4.98
N ARG A 112 -3.61 6.70 -6.02
CA ARG A 112 -3.18 7.94 -6.69
C ARG A 112 -3.19 9.13 -5.73
N SER A 113 -4.26 9.26 -4.95
CA SER A 113 -4.39 10.35 -3.97
C SER A 113 -3.29 10.29 -2.92
N THR A 114 -2.99 9.10 -2.38
CA THR A 114 -1.91 8.92 -1.39
C THR A 114 -0.55 9.22 -1.99
N ALA A 115 -0.25 8.77 -3.21
CA ALA A 115 1.01 9.10 -3.88
C ALA A 115 1.20 10.61 -4.06
N ILE A 116 0.16 11.32 -4.52
CA ILE A 116 0.20 12.78 -4.68
C ILE A 116 0.41 13.48 -3.33
N GLN A 117 -0.29 13.06 -2.28
CA GLN A 117 -0.16 13.62 -0.94
C GLN A 117 1.24 13.39 -0.35
N ALA A 118 1.85 12.25 -0.63
CA ALA A 118 3.20 11.92 -0.22
C ALA A 118 4.29 12.60 -1.09
N GLY A 119 3.91 13.32 -2.15
CA GLY A 119 4.86 13.96 -3.07
C GLY A 119 5.49 13.02 -4.10
N ILE A 120 4.93 11.82 -4.29
CA ILE A 120 5.36 10.86 -5.32
C ILE A 120 4.56 11.13 -6.60
N HIS A 121 5.26 11.30 -7.73
CA HIS A 121 4.61 11.36 -9.03
C HIS A 121 3.86 10.04 -9.31
N PRO A 122 2.55 10.05 -9.63
CA PRO A 122 1.77 8.81 -9.76
C PRO A 122 2.31 7.80 -10.77
N GLY A 123 3.02 8.27 -11.81
CA GLY A 123 3.67 7.40 -12.78
C GLY A 123 4.84 6.55 -12.24
N ARG A 124 5.30 6.81 -11.01
CA ARG A 124 6.28 5.97 -10.30
C ARG A 124 5.64 4.81 -9.54
N ILE A 125 4.31 4.76 -9.43
CA ILE A 125 3.62 3.66 -8.74
C ILE A 125 3.28 2.57 -9.75
N VAL A 126 3.79 1.36 -9.49
CA VAL A 126 3.47 0.15 -10.25
C VAL A 126 2.61 -0.75 -9.37
N LEU A 127 1.43 -1.12 -9.85
CA LEU A 127 0.54 -2.06 -9.17
C LEU A 127 0.73 -3.46 -9.75
N GLU A 128 0.93 -4.45 -8.87
CA GLU A 128 1.10 -5.87 -9.21
C GLU A 128 -0.14 -6.71 -8.88
#